data_AF-A0A6L3EVD8-F1
#
_entry.id   AF-A0A6L3EVD8-F1
#
_cell.length_a   1.000
_cell.length_b   1.000
_cell.length_c   1.000
_cell.angle_alpha   90.00
_cell.angle_beta   90.00
_cell.angle_gamma   90.00
#
_symmetry.space_group_name_H-M   'P 1'
#
loop_
_entity.id
_entity.type
_entity.pdbx_description
1 polymer ?
#
loop_
_entity_poly.entity_id
_entity_poly.type
_entity_poly.pdbx_seq_one_letter_code
_entity_poly.pdbx_strand_id
1 'polypeptide(L)'
;MNNSQKLEQEKSVLRWGGLSGMLGGILLIAVMVFVSIFIPPDPADLAGWVKMFPDIKVIRLVENVTYLTALILEVPLFLALYHGLRKTSLAPALFGSVLGILGLVAMMVSSNPHVAHTSLADLYHAPGATPADQAAIALMWQAIWGMINMMLYVGFFIVPIGLIILGVGMLGTPSFGKGFGRASLVLGVVGLVAAVLQMADPPSFVGVGSYFAGIIFYLVLGWKVYSLSRA
;
A
#
# COMPACT_ATOMS: atom_id res chain seq x y z
N MET A 1 1.30 21.28 -31.19
CA MET A 1 0.89 19.86 -31.08
C MET A 1 -0.53 19.73 -31.61
N ASN A 2 -0.74 18.89 -32.62
CA ASN A 2 -2.06 18.72 -33.25
C ASN A 2 -2.98 17.82 -32.40
N ASN A 3 -4.27 17.73 -32.76
CA ASN A 3 -5.27 17.00 -31.97
C ASN A 3 -4.99 15.49 -31.89
N SER A 4 -4.42 14.90 -32.96
CA SER A 4 -4.02 13.49 -32.97
C SER A 4 -2.92 13.20 -31.96
N GLN A 5 -1.90 14.07 -31.89
CA GLN A 5 -0.80 13.93 -30.93
C GLN A 5 -1.27 14.08 -29.48
N LYS A 6 -2.23 14.97 -29.22
CA LYS A 6 -2.84 15.10 -27.88
C LYS A 6 -3.57 13.82 -27.48
N LEU A 7 -4.38 13.25 -28.37
CA LEU A 7 -5.12 12.03 -28.10
C LEU A 7 -4.19 10.84 -27.81
N GLU A 8 -3.13 10.67 -28.60
CA GLU A 8 -2.13 9.63 -28.38
C GLU A 8 -1.42 9.78 -27.03
N GLN A 9 -1.13 11.01 -26.60
CA GLN A 9 -0.58 11.26 -25.27
C GLN A 9 -1.57 10.90 -24.15
N GLU A 10 -2.85 11.27 -24.28
CA GLU A 10 -3.88 10.89 -23.31
C GLU A 10 -4.00 9.37 -23.20
N LYS A 11 -4.02 8.65 -24.33
CA LYS A 11 -4.01 7.18 -24.36
C LYS A 11 -2.76 6.60 -23.71
N SER A 12 -1.60 7.17 -23.98
CA SER A 12 -0.33 6.71 -23.39
C SER A 12 -0.34 6.82 -21.86
N VAL A 13 -0.85 7.92 -21.29
CA VAL A 13 -0.96 8.10 -19.84
C VAL A 13 -1.85 7.01 -19.22
N LEU A 14 -3.02 6.77 -19.81
CA LEU A 14 -3.93 5.71 -19.35
C LEU A 14 -3.28 4.32 -19.48
N ARG A 15 -2.57 4.06 -20.58
CA ARG A 15 -1.90 2.77 -20.81
C ARG A 15 -0.85 2.50 -19.73
N TRP A 16 0.04 3.44 -19.48
CA TRP A 16 1.10 3.29 -18.49
C TRP A 16 0.55 3.20 -17.07
N GLY A 17 -0.41 4.07 -16.69
CA GLY A 17 -1.02 3.99 -15.37
C GLY A 17 -1.80 2.70 -15.14
N GLY A 18 -2.51 2.20 -16.15
CA GLY A 18 -3.22 0.93 -16.08
C GLY A 18 -2.29 -0.28 -15.95
N LEU A 19 -1.21 -0.34 -16.75
CA LEU A 19 -0.18 -1.39 -16.64
C LEU A 19 0.50 -1.36 -15.27
N SER A 20 0.81 -0.15 -14.79
CA SER A 20 1.44 0.07 -13.49
C SER A 20 0.55 -0.45 -12.35
N GLY A 21 -0.73 -0.09 -12.34
CA GLY A 21 -1.68 -0.59 -11.35
C GLY A 21 -1.91 -2.11 -11.39
N MET A 22 -1.91 -2.72 -12.58
CA MET A 22 -1.98 -4.17 -12.68
C MET A 22 -0.73 -4.84 -12.10
N LEU A 23 0.47 -4.35 -12.45
CA LEU A 23 1.72 -4.91 -11.94
C LEU A 23 1.87 -4.67 -10.43
N GLY A 24 1.52 -3.47 -9.94
CA GLY A 24 1.47 -3.14 -8.52
C GLY A 24 0.57 -4.10 -7.75
N GLY A 25 -0.68 -4.27 -8.20
CA GLY A 25 -1.62 -5.23 -7.61
C GLY A 25 -1.10 -6.66 -7.60
N ILE A 26 -0.47 -7.14 -8.68
CA ILE A 26 0.13 -8.49 -8.75
C ILE A 26 1.25 -8.62 -7.71
N LEU A 27 2.14 -7.64 -7.60
CA LEU A 27 3.23 -7.65 -6.63
C LEU A 27 2.71 -7.61 -5.20
N LEU A 28 1.66 -6.83 -4.90
CA LEU A 28 1.04 -6.81 -3.57
C LEU A 28 0.42 -8.16 -3.21
N ILE A 29 -0.27 -8.83 -4.15
CA ILE A 29 -0.76 -10.20 -3.94
C ILE A 29 0.41 -11.15 -3.67
N ALA A 30 1.48 -11.05 -4.47
CA ALA A 30 2.67 -11.88 -4.29
C ALA A 30 3.32 -11.68 -2.92
N VAL A 31 3.38 -10.43 -2.42
CA VAL A 31 3.87 -10.14 -1.05
C VAL A 31 3.00 -10.82 0.00
N MET A 32 1.67 -10.72 -0.08
CA MET A 32 0.77 -11.36 0.90
C MET A 32 0.95 -12.89 0.93
N VAL A 33 1.08 -13.52 -0.25
CA VAL A 33 1.34 -14.96 -0.37
C VAL A 33 2.73 -15.30 0.18
N PHE A 34 3.74 -14.51 -0.16
CA PHE A 34 5.12 -14.69 0.30
C PHE A 34 5.22 -14.65 1.82
N VAL A 35 4.62 -13.65 2.46
CA VAL A 35 4.57 -13.51 3.92
C VAL A 35 3.91 -14.72 4.56
N SER A 36 2.78 -15.17 4.02
CA SER A 36 2.03 -16.30 4.57
C SER A 36 2.78 -17.64 4.52
N ILE A 37 3.75 -17.77 3.60
CA ILE A 37 4.52 -19.02 3.39
C ILE A 37 5.86 -18.98 4.11
N PHE A 38 6.57 -17.86 4.03
CA PHE A 38 7.99 -17.78 4.40
C PHE A 38 8.25 -17.10 5.73
N ILE A 39 7.28 -16.37 6.29
CA ILE A 39 7.47 -15.65 7.55
C ILE A 39 6.88 -16.44 8.71
N PRO A 40 7.70 -16.81 9.70
CA PRO A 40 7.22 -17.55 10.86
C PRO A 40 6.21 -16.74 11.68
N PRO A 41 5.36 -17.42 12.46
CA PRO A 41 4.40 -16.77 13.35
C PRO A 41 5.08 -15.79 14.30
N ASP A 42 4.32 -14.77 14.70
CA ASP A 42 4.78 -13.77 15.65
C ASP A 42 5.29 -14.43 16.95
N PRO A 43 6.48 -14.06 17.44
CA PRO A 43 7.03 -14.57 18.68
C PRO A 43 6.20 -14.11 19.88
N ALA A 44 6.20 -14.94 20.93
CA ALA A 44 5.43 -14.70 22.15
C ALA A 44 5.98 -13.56 23.03
N ASP A 45 7.24 -13.17 22.84
CA ASP A 45 7.88 -12.11 23.61
C ASP A 45 8.51 -11.03 22.70
N LEU A 46 8.75 -9.85 23.29
CA LEU A 46 9.30 -8.69 22.60
C LEU A 46 10.69 -8.95 21.99
N ALA A 47 11.49 -9.81 22.64
CA ALA A 47 12.85 -10.09 22.20
C ALA A 47 12.90 -11.10 21.04
N GLY A 48 11.85 -11.90 20.86
CA GLY A 48 11.81 -12.97 19.86
C GLY A 48 12.02 -12.46 18.44
N TRP A 49 11.49 -11.28 18.11
CA TRP A 49 11.73 -10.66 16.80
C TRP A 49 13.18 -10.28 16.61
N VAL A 50 13.83 -9.73 17.63
CA VAL A 50 15.24 -9.36 17.58
C VAL A 50 16.10 -10.60 17.42
N LYS A 51 15.83 -11.65 18.20
CA LYS A 51 16.53 -12.95 18.17
C LYS A 51 16.43 -13.64 16.81
N MET A 52 15.26 -13.62 16.18
CA MET A 52 15.07 -14.31 14.91
C MET A 52 15.53 -13.47 13.70
N PHE A 53 15.75 -12.16 13.89
CA PHE A 53 16.03 -11.26 12.77
C PHE A 53 17.19 -11.71 11.88
N PRO A 54 18.33 -12.21 12.39
CA PRO A 54 19.41 -12.72 11.55
C PRO A 54 18.95 -13.77 10.54
N ASP A 55 18.03 -14.66 10.94
CA ASP A 55 17.52 -15.76 10.10
C ASP A 55 16.54 -15.27 9.03
N ILE A 56 15.73 -14.24 9.37
CA ILE A 56 14.69 -13.72 8.48
C ILE A 56 15.09 -12.44 7.73
N LYS A 57 16.27 -11.87 7.99
CA LYS A 57 16.69 -10.54 7.47
C LYS A 57 16.58 -10.45 5.95
N VAL A 58 17.06 -11.46 5.24
CA VAL A 58 17.03 -11.50 3.76
C VAL A 58 15.59 -11.60 3.25
N ILE A 59 14.79 -12.46 3.88
CA ILE A 59 13.37 -12.67 3.52
C ILE A 59 12.59 -11.36 3.75
N ARG A 60 12.78 -10.71 4.89
CA ARG A 60 12.18 -9.40 5.21
C ARG A 60 12.63 -8.30 4.26
N LEU A 61 13.88 -8.32 3.79
CA LEU A 61 14.35 -7.35 2.79
C LEU A 61 13.62 -7.54 1.46
N VAL A 62 13.51 -8.78 0.98
CA VAL A 62 12.81 -9.11 -0.28
C VAL A 62 11.33 -8.73 -0.20
N GLU A 63 10.65 -9.09 0.89
CA GLU A 63 9.27 -8.69 1.18
C GLU A 63 9.10 -7.16 1.06
N ASN A 64 9.90 -6.41 1.82
CA ASN A 64 9.79 -4.96 1.93
C ASN A 64 10.11 -4.23 0.62
N VAL A 65 11.14 -4.66 -0.13
CA VAL A 65 11.49 -4.07 -1.43
C VAL A 65 10.41 -4.35 -2.45
N THR A 66 9.85 -5.56 -2.45
CA THR A 66 8.74 -5.93 -3.36
C THR A 66 7.49 -5.10 -3.04
N TYR A 67 7.16 -4.98 -1.75
CA TYR A 67 6.07 -4.14 -1.27
C TYR A 67 6.25 -2.66 -1.65
N LEU A 68 7.43 -2.09 -1.41
CA LEU A 68 7.77 -0.72 -1.80
C LEU A 68 7.60 -0.49 -3.31
N THR A 69 8.13 -1.43 -4.11
CA THR A 69 8.02 -1.37 -5.58
C THR A 69 6.56 -1.37 -6.01
N ALA A 70 5.75 -2.22 -5.39
CA ALA A 70 4.33 -2.30 -5.69
C ALA A 70 3.60 -0.98 -5.36
N LEU A 71 3.86 -0.39 -4.19
CA LEU A 71 3.29 0.92 -3.82
C LEU A 71 3.70 2.03 -4.81
N ILE A 72 4.95 2.03 -5.27
CA ILE A 72 5.43 3.02 -6.26
C ILE A 72 4.66 2.86 -7.57
N LEU A 73 4.39 1.63 -8.00
CA LEU A 73 3.62 1.34 -9.21
C LEU A 73 2.13 1.71 -9.08
N GLU A 74 1.58 1.83 -7.88
CA GLU A 74 0.22 2.34 -7.70
C GLU A 74 0.12 3.87 -7.94
N VAL A 75 1.21 4.63 -7.77
CA VAL A 75 1.19 6.09 -7.98
C VAL A 75 0.78 6.46 -9.42
N PRO A 76 1.37 5.88 -10.49
CA PRO A 76 0.89 6.10 -11.86
C PRO A 76 -0.58 5.72 -12.09
N LEU A 77 -1.12 4.74 -11.38
CA LEU A 77 -2.56 4.40 -11.47
C LEU A 77 -3.40 5.58 -10.98
N PHE A 78 -3.11 6.14 -9.80
CA PHE A 78 -3.82 7.31 -9.28
C PHE A 78 -3.71 8.54 -10.19
N LEU A 79 -2.55 8.74 -10.83
CA LEU A 79 -2.37 9.81 -11.81
C LEU A 79 -3.20 9.59 -13.08
N ALA A 80 -3.29 8.34 -13.57
CA ALA A 80 -4.14 7.98 -14.70
C ALA A 80 -5.63 8.08 -14.37
N LEU A 81 -6.04 7.76 -13.14
CA LEU A 81 -7.41 7.98 -12.66
C LEU A 81 -7.76 9.46 -12.65
N TYR A 82 -6.88 10.32 -12.13
CA TYR A 82 -7.05 11.78 -12.23
C TYR A 82 -7.24 12.21 -13.69
N HIS A 83 -6.35 11.74 -14.58
CA HIS A 83 -6.41 12.06 -16.00
C HIS A 83 -7.72 11.61 -16.66
N GLY A 84 -8.20 10.42 -16.34
CA GLY A 84 -9.42 9.84 -16.89
C GLY A 84 -10.71 10.48 -16.37
N LEU A 85 -10.69 11.04 -15.16
CA LEU A 85 -11.88 11.60 -14.49
C LEU A 85 -11.95 13.15 -14.56
N ARG A 86 -10.84 13.85 -14.80
CA ARG A 86 -10.77 15.33 -14.69
C ARG A 86 -11.74 16.10 -15.59
N LYS A 87 -12.14 15.54 -16.73
CA LYS A 87 -13.04 16.22 -17.70
C LYS A 87 -14.50 16.26 -17.21
N THR A 88 -14.90 15.30 -16.39
CA THR A 88 -16.28 15.11 -15.91
C THR A 88 -16.42 15.39 -14.41
N SER A 89 -15.37 15.19 -13.63
CA SER A 89 -15.41 15.27 -12.18
C SER A 89 -14.07 15.74 -11.63
N LEU A 90 -13.69 16.99 -11.95
CA LEU A 90 -12.39 17.56 -11.61
C LEU A 90 -12.06 17.48 -10.11
N ALA A 91 -12.96 17.95 -9.25
CA ALA A 91 -12.69 18.00 -7.81
C ALA A 91 -12.53 16.59 -7.21
N PRO A 92 -13.44 15.62 -7.43
CA PRO A 92 -13.22 14.25 -6.98
C PRO A 92 -11.95 13.61 -7.55
N ALA A 93 -11.65 13.85 -8.83
CA ALA A 93 -10.44 13.35 -9.46
C ALA A 93 -9.17 13.88 -8.78
N LEU A 94 -9.11 15.19 -8.52
CA LEU A 94 -7.95 15.84 -7.92
C LEU A 94 -7.74 15.41 -6.46
N PHE A 95 -8.74 15.64 -5.61
CA PHE A 95 -8.61 15.37 -4.17
C PHE A 95 -8.50 13.87 -3.88
N GLY A 96 -9.24 13.04 -4.61
CA GLY A 96 -9.16 11.59 -4.47
C GLY A 96 -7.78 11.04 -4.84
N SER A 97 -7.19 11.51 -5.95
CA SER A 97 -5.83 11.10 -6.33
C SER A 97 -4.75 11.64 -5.38
N VAL A 98 -4.87 12.90 -4.92
CA VAL A 98 -3.91 13.46 -3.96
C VAL A 98 -3.93 12.67 -2.65
N LEU A 99 -5.11 12.40 -2.08
CA LEU A 99 -5.21 11.62 -0.85
C LEU A 99 -4.71 10.19 -1.06
N GLY A 100 -5.08 9.54 -2.16
CA GLY A 100 -4.57 8.21 -2.51
C GLY A 100 -3.05 8.16 -2.54
N ILE A 101 -2.41 9.10 -3.23
CA ILE A 101 -0.94 9.19 -3.32
C ILE A 101 -0.31 9.50 -1.96
N LEU A 102 -0.87 10.43 -1.17
CA LEU A 102 -0.37 10.75 0.17
C LEU A 102 -0.42 9.52 1.09
N GLY A 103 -1.51 8.76 1.03
CA GLY A 103 -1.63 7.51 1.78
C GLY A 103 -0.62 6.46 1.33
N LEU A 104 -0.40 6.31 0.02
CA LEU A 104 0.65 5.41 -0.51
C LEU A 104 2.05 5.83 -0.04
N VAL A 105 2.38 7.12 -0.07
CA VAL A 105 3.68 7.63 0.41
C VAL A 105 3.88 7.32 1.89
N ALA A 106 2.83 7.46 2.72
CA ALA A 106 2.91 7.04 4.12
C ALA A 106 3.23 5.54 4.25
N MET A 107 2.58 4.69 3.45
CA MET A 107 2.86 3.25 3.43
C MET A 107 4.28 2.93 2.92
N MET A 108 4.83 3.70 1.98
CA MET A 108 6.21 3.52 1.51
C MET A 108 7.22 3.78 2.63
N VAL A 109 6.98 4.76 3.50
CA VAL A 109 7.85 5.00 4.66
C VAL A 109 7.87 3.77 5.58
N SER A 110 6.73 3.10 5.73
CA SER A 110 6.60 1.91 6.57
C SER A 110 7.38 0.67 6.05
N SER A 111 7.83 0.67 4.79
CA SER A 111 8.54 -0.49 4.19
C SER A 111 10.03 -0.56 4.53
N ASN A 112 10.57 0.36 5.33
CA ASN A 112 12.03 0.45 5.56
C ASN A 112 12.52 0.20 7.00
N PRO A 113 11.88 -0.66 7.82
CA PRO A 113 12.32 -0.87 9.21
C PRO A 113 13.70 -1.55 9.30
N HIS A 114 14.08 -2.32 8.28
CA HIS A 114 15.35 -3.04 8.21
C HIS A 114 16.60 -2.14 8.28
N VAL A 115 16.48 -0.86 7.88
CA VAL A 115 17.57 0.13 7.93
C VAL A 115 18.02 0.36 9.37
N ALA A 116 17.07 0.46 10.30
CA ALA A 116 17.37 0.66 11.72
C ALA A 116 17.56 -0.66 12.47
N HIS A 117 16.78 -1.68 12.11
CA HIS A 117 16.78 -2.97 12.81
C HIS A 117 18.04 -3.81 12.61
N THR A 118 18.75 -3.63 11.49
CA THR A 118 20.01 -4.36 11.27
C THR A 118 21.04 -4.04 12.37
N SER A 119 21.30 -2.76 12.63
CA SER A 119 22.28 -2.36 13.63
C SER A 119 21.87 -2.78 15.05
N LEU A 120 20.57 -2.76 15.36
CA LEU A 120 20.06 -3.24 16.64
C LEU A 120 20.25 -4.74 16.81
N ALA A 121 19.98 -5.53 15.77
CA ALA A 121 20.21 -6.96 15.80
C ALA A 121 21.70 -7.29 15.98
N ASP A 122 22.60 -6.57 15.34
CA ASP A 122 24.05 -6.78 15.48
C ASP A 122 24.51 -6.49 16.93
N LEU A 123 24.01 -5.42 17.55
CA LEU A 123 24.29 -5.10 18.96
C LEU A 123 23.70 -6.15 19.92
N TYR A 124 22.51 -6.67 19.62
CA TYR A 124 21.85 -7.67 20.46
C TYR A 124 22.63 -8.99 20.52
N HIS A 125 23.25 -9.37 19.40
CA HIS A 125 24.02 -10.61 19.25
C HIS A 125 25.54 -10.41 19.45
N ALA A 126 25.98 -9.19 19.81
CA ALA A 126 27.38 -8.89 19.96
C ALA A 126 28.02 -9.70 21.12
N PRO A 127 29.27 -10.18 20.96
CA PRO A 127 30.01 -10.79 22.06
C PRO A 127 30.11 -9.80 23.24
N GLY A 128 29.66 -10.22 24.42
CA GLY A 128 29.67 -9.39 25.62
C GLY A 128 28.40 -8.56 25.86
N ALA A 129 27.38 -8.67 25.00
CA ALA A 129 26.07 -8.08 25.27
C ALA A 129 25.49 -8.68 26.56
N THR A 130 25.19 -7.83 27.54
CA THR A 130 24.60 -8.26 28.81
C THR A 130 23.09 -8.46 28.67
N PRO A 131 22.43 -9.19 29.60
CA PRO A 131 20.97 -9.29 29.60
C PRO A 131 20.27 -7.91 29.69
N ALA A 132 20.89 -6.94 30.37
CA ALA A 132 20.38 -5.58 30.46
C ALA A 132 20.45 -4.85 29.10
N ASP A 133 21.55 -5.00 28.37
CA ASP A 133 21.70 -4.44 27.02
C ASP A 133 20.67 -5.04 26.06
N GLN A 134 20.50 -6.36 26.11
CA GLN A 134 19.53 -7.08 25.28
C GLN A 134 18.09 -6.63 25.55
N ALA A 135 17.72 -6.43 26.83
CA ALA A 135 16.40 -5.92 27.18
C ALA A 135 16.20 -4.48 26.67
N ALA A 136 17.21 -3.61 26.81
CA ALA A 136 17.15 -2.25 26.30
C ALA A 136 16.99 -2.22 24.76
N ILE A 137 17.73 -3.06 24.04
CA ILE A 137 17.64 -3.18 22.58
C ILE A 137 16.26 -3.70 22.15
N ALA A 138 15.68 -4.67 22.85
CA ALA A 138 14.32 -5.15 22.55
C ALA A 138 13.26 -4.04 22.69
N LEU A 139 13.39 -3.16 23.68
CA LEU A 139 12.52 -2.00 23.82
C LEU A 139 12.73 -0.97 22.69
N MET A 140 13.98 -0.69 22.33
CA MET A 140 14.30 0.20 21.19
C MET A 140 13.74 -0.35 19.88
N TRP A 141 13.86 -1.66 19.67
CA TRP A 141 13.28 -2.35 18.52
C TRP A 141 11.77 -2.12 18.44
N GLN A 142 11.06 -2.39 19.53
CA GLN A 142 9.61 -2.19 19.59
C GLN A 142 9.22 -0.74 19.31
N ALA A 143 9.95 0.22 19.88
CA ALA A 143 9.70 1.65 19.66
C ALA A 143 9.87 2.04 18.19
N ILE A 144 10.95 1.61 17.54
CA ILE A 144 11.20 1.87 16.12
C ILE A 144 10.14 1.21 15.24
N TRP A 145 9.85 -0.06 15.51
CA TRP A 145 8.80 -0.80 14.82
C TRP A 145 7.45 -0.09 14.93
N GLY A 146 7.07 0.34 16.13
CA GLY A 146 5.83 1.09 16.37
C GLY A 146 5.78 2.43 15.63
N MET A 147 6.85 3.21 15.65
CA MET A 147 6.93 4.49 14.93
C MET A 147 6.82 4.32 13.41
N ILE A 148 7.50 3.31 12.85
CA ILE A 148 7.47 3.04 11.41
C ILE A 148 6.11 2.47 10.99
N ASN A 149 5.53 1.55 11.77
CA ASN A 149 4.20 1.00 11.49
C ASN A 149 3.06 2.00 11.62
N MET A 150 3.22 3.06 12.43
CA MET A 150 2.23 4.14 12.46
C MET A 150 1.96 4.70 11.06
N MET A 151 2.99 4.80 10.21
CA MET A 151 2.86 5.28 8.84
C MET A 151 2.07 4.32 7.94
N LEU A 152 2.14 3.00 8.20
CA LEU A 152 1.29 2.02 7.53
C LEU A 152 -0.19 2.29 7.83
N TYR A 153 -0.53 2.49 9.10
CA TYR A 153 -1.90 2.76 9.54
C TYR A 153 -2.43 4.10 9.03
N VAL A 154 -1.59 5.14 8.97
CA VAL A 154 -1.94 6.42 8.33
C VAL A 154 -2.31 6.17 6.86
N GLY A 155 -1.53 5.36 6.15
CA GLY A 155 -1.84 4.95 4.79
C GLY A 155 -3.16 4.19 4.66
N PHE A 156 -3.37 3.16 5.49
CA PHE A 156 -4.63 2.40 5.56
C PHE A 156 -5.85 3.29 5.85
N PHE A 157 -5.67 4.41 6.53
CA PHE A 157 -6.74 5.36 6.78
C PHE A 157 -6.98 6.31 5.59
N ILE A 158 -5.91 6.89 5.02
CA ILE A 158 -6.02 7.94 3.99
C ILE A 158 -6.37 7.35 2.61
N VAL A 159 -5.78 6.20 2.24
CA VAL A 159 -5.99 5.60 0.92
C VAL A 159 -7.47 5.29 0.65
N PRO A 160 -8.24 4.67 1.58
CA PRO A 160 -9.67 4.43 1.38
C PRO A 160 -10.49 5.70 1.24
N ILE A 161 -10.12 6.79 1.91
CA ILE A 161 -10.76 8.11 1.71
C ILE A 161 -10.55 8.58 0.27
N GLY A 162 -9.31 8.44 -0.24
CA GLY A 162 -9.02 8.70 -1.65
C GLY A 162 -9.89 7.88 -2.61
N LEU A 163 -10.05 6.58 -2.33
CA LEU A 163 -10.91 5.68 -3.10
C LEU A 163 -12.40 6.06 -3.04
N ILE A 164 -12.91 6.48 -1.89
CA ILE A 164 -14.30 6.98 -1.76
C ILE A 164 -14.51 8.17 -2.70
N ILE A 165 -13.62 9.16 -2.62
CA ILE A 165 -13.73 10.38 -3.42
C ILE A 165 -13.59 10.06 -4.91
N LEU A 166 -12.63 9.22 -5.32
CA LEU A 166 -12.51 8.77 -6.71
C LEU A 166 -13.77 8.02 -7.16
N GLY A 167 -14.36 7.21 -6.28
CA GLY A 167 -15.62 6.50 -6.53
C GLY A 167 -16.77 7.46 -6.87
N VAL A 168 -16.89 8.57 -6.15
CA VAL A 168 -17.85 9.64 -6.47
C VAL A 168 -17.61 10.18 -7.88
N GLY A 169 -16.35 10.45 -8.26
CA GLY A 169 -16.01 10.90 -9.61
C GLY A 169 -16.32 9.88 -10.70
N MET A 170 -16.12 8.59 -10.43
CA MET A 170 -16.42 7.49 -11.36
C MET A 170 -17.93 7.36 -11.61
N LEU A 171 -18.80 7.61 -10.62
CA LEU A 171 -20.25 7.56 -10.80
C LEU A 171 -20.77 8.54 -11.87
N GLY A 172 -20.13 9.71 -11.98
CA GLY A 172 -20.45 10.74 -12.95
C GLY A 172 -19.76 10.57 -14.31
N THR A 173 -18.89 9.57 -14.47
CA THR A 173 -18.05 9.42 -15.66
C THR A 173 -18.43 8.18 -16.47
N PRO A 174 -18.99 8.34 -17.69
CA PRO A 174 -19.49 7.21 -18.50
C PRO A 174 -18.44 6.14 -18.81
N SER A 175 -17.17 6.52 -18.98
CA SER A 175 -16.09 5.59 -19.31
C SER A 175 -15.80 4.60 -18.17
N PHE A 176 -15.99 4.99 -16.91
CA PHE A 176 -15.85 4.12 -15.75
C PHE A 176 -17.18 3.44 -15.39
N GLY A 177 -18.28 4.20 -15.44
CA GLY A 177 -19.63 3.72 -15.18
C GLY A 177 -19.93 3.50 -13.69
N LYS A 178 -21.21 3.26 -13.40
CA LYS A 178 -21.73 3.17 -12.02
C LYS A 178 -21.16 1.98 -11.23
N GLY A 179 -20.77 0.90 -11.90
CA GLY A 179 -20.20 -0.29 -11.25
C GLY A 179 -18.90 0.01 -10.51
N PHE A 180 -17.92 0.59 -11.22
CA PHE A 180 -16.63 0.96 -10.65
C PHE A 180 -16.77 2.04 -9.56
N GLY A 181 -17.63 3.03 -9.77
CA GLY A 181 -17.90 4.05 -8.76
C GLY A 181 -18.48 3.48 -7.46
N ARG A 182 -19.48 2.60 -7.55
CA ARG A 182 -20.07 1.93 -6.37
C ARG A 182 -19.09 1.00 -5.68
N ALA A 183 -18.33 0.21 -6.45
CA ALA A 183 -17.31 -0.68 -5.89
C ALA A 183 -16.24 0.12 -5.11
N SER A 184 -15.74 1.21 -5.69
CA SER A 184 -14.77 2.10 -5.04
C SER A 184 -15.30 2.70 -3.74
N LEU A 185 -16.57 3.14 -3.73
CA LEU A 185 -17.23 3.65 -2.53
C LEU A 185 -17.35 2.58 -1.44
N VAL A 186 -17.89 1.41 -1.78
CA VAL A 186 -18.10 0.33 -0.81
C VAL A 186 -16.77 -0.14 -0.24
N LEU A 187 -15.78 -0.43 -1.10
CA LEU A 187 -14.47 -0.87 -0.66
C LEU A 187 -13.72 0.20 0.13
N GLY A 188 -13.86 1.47 -0.24
CA GLY A 188 -13.29 2.56 0.52
C GLY A 188 -13.91 2.73 1.91
N VAL A 189 -15.24 2.57 2.03
CA VAL A 189 -15.90 2.59 3.35
C VAL A 189 -15.49 1.38 4.20
N VAL A 190 -15.50 0.18 3.61
CA VAL A 190 -15.06 -1.05 4.29
C VAL A 190 -13.60 -0.93 4.74
N GLY A 191 -12.71 -0.44 3.87
CA GLY A 191 -11.31 -0.20 4.19
C GLY A 191 -11.12 0.82 5.31
N LEU A 192 -11.89 1.92 5.30
CA LEU A 192 -11.82 2.93 6.36
C LEU A 192 -12.27 2.37 7.72
N VAL A 193 -13.38 1.63 7.74
CA VAL A 193 -13.87 0.97 8.97
C VAL A 193 -12.84 -0.04 9.47
N ALA A 194 -12.28 -0.86 8.57
CA ALA A 194 -11.26 -1.83 8.92
C ALA A 194 -9.97 -1.17 9.46
N ALA A 195 -9.56 -0.04 8.88
CA ALA A 195 -8.42 0.73 9.38
C ALA A 195 -8.65 1.25 10.81
N VAL A 196 -9.84 1.78 11.10
CA VAL A 196 -10.20 2.22 12.47
C VAL A 196 -10.20 1.06 13.45
N LEU A 197 -10.80 -0.08 13.07
CA LEU A 197 -10.82 -1.27 13.90
C LEU A 197 -9.41 -1.81 14.16
N GLN A 198 -8.54 -1.80 13.16
CA GLN A 198 -7.16 -2.27 13.31
C GLN A 198 -6.30 -1.30 14.12
N MET A 199 -6.58 0.02 14.08
CA MET A 199 -5.92 0.97 14.99
C MET A 199 -6.32 0.72 16.46
N ALA A 200 -7.54 0.27 16.71
CA ALA A 200 -8.02 -0.08 18.05
C ALA A 200 -7.50 -1.44 18.53
N ASP A 201 -7.39 -2.41 17.61
CA ASP A 201 -6.91 -3.77 17.84
C ASP A 201 -5.94 -4.21 16.74
N PRO A 202 -4.64 -3.83 16.83
CA PRO A 202 -3.65 -4.11 15.79
C PRO A 202 -3.51 -5.58 15.37
N PRO A 203 -3.60 -6.57 16.29
CA PRO A 203 -3.60 -7.99 15.95
C PRO A 203 -4.81 -8.48 15.14
N SER A 204 -5.86 -7.67 14.97
CA SER A 204 -7.09 -8.08 14.30
C SER A 204 -6.87 -8.44 12.82
N PHE A 205 -7.42 -9.58 12.40
CA PHE A 205 -7.41 -10.02 11.00
C PHE A 205 -8.34 -9.20 10.08
N VAL A 206 -9.19 -8.33 10.63
CA VAL A 206 -10.16 -7.53 9.85
C VAL A 206 -9.45 -6.63 8.84
N GLY A 207 -8.32 -6.03 9.22
CA GLY A 207 -7.52 -5.20 8.33
C GLY A 207 -6.97 -5.96 7.12
N VAL A 208 -6.50 -7.20 7.33
CA VAL A 208 -5.94 -8.06 6.26
C VAL A 208 -6.97 -8.30 5.15
N GLY A 209 -8.20 -8.65 5.52
CA GLY A 209 -9.28 -8.90 4.56
C GLY A 209 -9.62 -7.66 3.73
N SER A 210 -9.75 -6.50 4.38
CA SER A 210 -10.03 -5.24 3.66
C SER A 210 -8.89 -4.82 2.74
N TYR A 211 -7.65 -5.04 3.16
CA TYR A 211 -6.48 -4.70 2.38
C TYR A 211 -6.39 -5.57 1.13
N PHE A 212 -6.63 -6.88 1.27
CA PHE A 212 -6.66 -7.80 0.14
C PHE A 212 -7.74 -7.45 -0.89
N ALA A 213 -8.95 -7.08 -0.41
CA ALA A 213 -10.02 -6.61 -1.29
C ALA A 213 -9.62 -5.32 -2.04
N GLY A 214 -8.93 -4.39 -1.35
CA GLY A 214 -8.37 -3.18 -1.96
C GLY A 214 -7.34 -3.49 -3.06
N ILE A 215 -6.43 -4.44 -2.81
CA ILE A 215 -5.42 -4.87 -3.79
C ILE A 215 -6.08 -5.43 -5.06
N ILE A 216 -7.05 -6.33 -4.90
CA ILE A 216 -7.81 -6.89 -6.05
C ILE A 216 -8.47 -5.75 -6.82
N PHE A 217 -9.03 -4.77 -6.12
CA PHE A 217 -9.67 -3.64 -6.75
C PHE A 217 -8.68 -2.74 -7.53
N TYR A 218 -7.47 -2.52 -7.02
CA TYR A 218 -6.42 -1.82 -7.79
C TYR A 218 -6.06 -2.54 -9.08
N LEU A 219 -5.93 -3.86 -9.03
CA LEU A 219 -5.69 -4.67 -10.22
C LEU A 219 -6.83 -4.53 -11.23
N VAL A 220 -8.08 -4.61 -10.78
CA VAL A 220 -9.28 -4.46 -11.62
C VAL A 220 -9.40 -3.03 -12.17
N LEU A 221 -9.07 -2.00 -11.39
CA LEU A 221 -9.00 -0.61 -11.86
C LEU A 221 -7.88 -0.40 -12.86
N GLY A 222 -6.70 -0.99 -12.65
CA GLY A 222 -5.57 -0.96 -13.57
C GLY A 222 -5.95 -1.54 -14.93
N TRP A 223 -6.61 -2.71 -14.93
CA TRP A 223 -7.17 -3.30 -16.13
C TRP A 223 -8.16 -2.36 -16.82
N LYS A 224 -9.10 -1.78 -16.04
CA LYS A 224 -10.09 -0.86 -16.58
C LYS A 224 -9.44 0.34 -17.25
N VAL A 225 -8.50 1.00 -16.58
CA VAL A 225 -7.77 2.16 -17.09
C VAL A 225 -6.96 1.78 -18.33
N TYR A 226 -6.30 0.61 -18.35
CA TYR A 226 -5.61 0.10 -19.52
C TYR A 226 -6.57 -0.13 -20.70
N SER A 227 -7.75 -0.70 -20.46
CA SER A 227 -8.76 -0.92 -21.52
C SER A 227 -9.23 0.38 -22.16
N LEU A 228 -9.34 1.47 -21.39
CA LEU A 228 -9.70 2.80 -21.89
C LEU A 228 -8.63 3.40 -22.81
N SER A 229 -7.36 3.01 -22.66
CA SER A 229 -6.30 3.44 -23.58
C SER A 229 -6.42 2.84 -24.99
N ARG A 230 -7.18 1.74 -25.13
CA ARG A 230 -7.36 0.98 -26.37
C ARG A 230 -8.64 1.32 -27.13
N ALA A 231 -9.56 2.04 -26.49
CA ALA A 231 -10.77 2.59 -27.11
C ALA A 231 -10.42 3.81 -27.99
#